data_AF-A0A7W0GLI5-F1
#
_entry.id   AF-A0A7W0GLI5-F1
#
_cell.length_a   1.000
_cell.length_b   1.000
_cell.length_c   1.000
_cell.angle_alpha   90.00
_cell.angle_beta   90.00
_cell.angle_gamma   90.00
#
_symmetry.space_group_name_H-M   'P 1'
#
loop_
_entity.id
_entity.type
_entity.pdbx_description
1 polymer ?
#
loop_
_entity_poly.entity_id
_entity_poly.type
_entity_poly.pdbx_seq_one_letter_code
_entity_poly.pdbx_strand_id
1 'polypeptide(L)'
;MRLLAIVLAALLIAIQWPLWLGKGGWLRVWDLDRQLLAQRGVNGALNARNAELAAEVASLREGREAIEERARHELNMVRGGEVFFQIVLPKTESAANTNRPPK
;
A
#
# COMPACT_ATOMS: atom_id res chain seq x y z
N MET A 1 -33.44 -54.52 29.05
CA MET A 1 -33.45 -54.14 27.62
C MET A 1 -33.77 -52.66 27.37
N ARG A 2 -34.92 -52.13 27.81
CA ARG A 2 -35.31 -50.72 27.58
C ARG A 2 -34.38 -49.67 28.18
N LEU A 3 -33.83 -49.93 29.37
CA LEU A 3 -32.95 -48.99 30.09
C LEU A 3 -31.60 -48.78 29.37
N LEU A 4 -31.05 -49.85 28.78
CA LEU A 4 -29.82 -49.79 27.99
C LEU A 4 -30.02 -48.93 26.73
N ALA A 5 -31.18 -49.06 26.06
CA ALA A 5 -31.53 -48.26 24.90
C ALA A 5 -31.68 -46.77 25.23
N ILE A 6 -32.24 -46.43 26.40
CA ILE A 6 -32.37 -45.04 26.86
C ILE A 6 -30.99 -44.44 27.14
N VAL A 7 -30.10 -45.18 27.80
CA VAL A 7 -28.73 -44.72 28.08
C VAL A 7 -27.95 -44.51 26.78
N LEU A 8 -28.04 -45.45 25.83
CA LEU A 8 -27.43 -45.32 24.50
C LEU A 8 -27.99 -44.12 23.72
N ALA A 9 -29.30 -43.89 23.75
CA ALA A 9 -29.92 -42.74 23.11
C ALA A 9 -29.47 -41.43 23.75
N ALA A 10 -29.39 -41.36 25.09
CA ALA A 10 -28.89 -40.20 25.80
C ALA A 10 -27.41 -39.92 25.47
N LEU A 11 -26.58 -40.96 25.37
CA LEU A 11 -25.18 -40.83 24.97
C LEU A 11 -25.05 -40.32 23.53
N LEU A 12 -25.92 -40.79 22.63
CA LEU A 12 -25.97 -40.36 21.24
C LEU A 12 -26.30 -38.86 21.14
N ILE A 13 -27.32 -38.42 21.88
CA ILE A 13 -27.74 -37.01 21.92
C ILE A 13 -26.63 -36.14 22.54
N ALA A 14 -25.98 -36.61 23.59
CA ALA A 14 -24.88 -35.91 24.25
C ALA A 14 -23.66 -35.70 23.33
N ILE A 15 -23.45 -36.59 22.35
CA ILE A 15 -22.40 -36.46 21.32
C ILE A 15 -22.87 -35.59 20.14
N GLN A 16 -24.16 -35.64 19.79
CA GLN A 16 -24.71 -34.85 18.70
C GLN A 16 -24.85 -33.37 19.07
N TRP A 17 -25.24 -33.04 20.30
CA TRP A 17 -25.46 -31.65 20.74
C TRP A 17 -24.24 -30.73 20.60
N PRO A 18 -23.01 -31.16 20.98
CA PRO A 18 -21.80 -30.39 20.81
C PRO A 18 -21.36 -30.25 19.35
N LEU A 19 -21.84 -31.08 18.42
CA LEU A 19 -21.54 -30.90 17.00
C LEU A 19 -22.36 -29.74 16.41
N TRP A 20 -23.56 -29.51 16.94
CA TRP A 20 -24.43 -28.42 16.52
C TRP A 20 -24.07 -27.09 17.22
N LEU A 21 -23.68 -27.13 18.50
CA LEU A 21 -23.39 -25.94 19.33
C LEU A 21 -21.92 -25.79 19.77
N GLY A 22 -21.03 -26.71 19.40
CA GLY A 22 -19.64 -26.70 19.87
C GLY A 22 -18.77 -25.64 19.23
N LYS A 23 -17.46 -25.74 19.47
CA LYS A 23 -16.44 -24.72 19.16
C LYS A 23 -16.36 -24.27 17.69
N GLY A 24 -17.07 -24.95 16.77
CA GLY A 24 -17.25 -24.56 15.35
C GLY A 24 -18.72 -24.54 14.87
N GLY A 25 -19.70 -24.49 15.78
CA GLY A 25 -21.13 -24.51 15.45
C GLY A 25 -21.62 -23.24 14.76
N TRP A 26 -22.78 -23.32 14.10
CA TRP A 26 -23.40 -22.26 13.28
C TRP A 26 -23.49 -20.90 13.99
N LEU A 27 -23.69 -20.89 15.31
CA LEU A 27 -23.75 -19.67 16.11
C LEU A 27 -22.45 -18.86 16.04
N ARG A 28 -21.30 -19.55 15.98
CA ARG A 28 -19.99 -18.92 15.90
C ARG A 28 -19.69 -18.41 14.51
N VAL A 29 -20.18 -19.07 13.46
CA VAL A 29 -20.08 -18.56 12.08
C VAL A 29 -20.84 -17.24 11.92
N TRP A 30 -22.02 -17.12 12.52
CA TRP A 30 -22.78 -15.86 12.48
C TRP A 30 -22.12 -14.73 13.26
N ASP A 31 -21.54 -15.02 14.43
CA ASP A 31 -20.83 -14.01 15.21
C ASP A 31 -19.52 -13.59 14.53
N LEU A 32 -18.80 -14.56 13.95
CA LEU A 32 -17.56 -14.30 13.21
C LEU A 32 -17.82 -13.55 11.90
N ASP A 33 -18.90 -13.84 11.18
CA ASP A 33 -19.30 -13.11 9.97
C ASP A 33 -19.74 -11.68 10.29
N ARG A 34 -20.45 -11.48 11.42
CA ARG A 34 -20.75 -10.12 11.93
C ARG A 34 -19.49 -9.32 12.26
N GLN A 35 -18.51 -9.95 12.91
CA GLN A 35 -17.24 -9.31 13.25
C GLN A 35 -16.42 -9.01 11.98
N LEU A 36 -16.46 -9.90 10.99
CA LEU A 36 -15.79 -9.71 9.69
C LEU A 36 -16.40 -8.54 8.91
N LEU A 37 -17.73 -8.42 8.89
CA LEU A 37 -18.44 -7.31 8.25
C LEU A 37 -18.14 -5.97 8.95
N ALA A 38 -18.13 -5.95 10.28
CA ALA A 38 -17.78 -4.75 11.04
C ALA A 38 -16.34 -4.30 10.78
N GLN A 39 -15.38 -5.23 10.76
CA GLN A 39 -13.97 -4.91 10.46
C GLN A 39 -13.76 -4.47 9.00
N ARG A 40 -14.48 -5.04 8.04
CA ARG A 40 -14.39 -4.62 6.63
C ARG A 40 -14.87 -3.18 6.42
N GLY A 41 -15.95 -2.78 7.09
CA GLY A 41 -16.45 -1.40 7.04
C GLY A 41 -15.44 -0.38 7.57
N VAL A 42 -14.82 -0.68 8.72
CA VAL A 42 -13.81 0.19 9.34
C VAL A 42 -12.52 0.26 8.50
N ASN A 43 -12.04 -0.88 7.99
CA ASN A 43 -10.86 -0.90 7.12
C ASN A 43 -11.09 -0.17 5.79
N GLY A 44 -12.29 -0.24 5.22
CA GLY A 44 -12.64 0.51 4.02
C GLY A 44 -12.51 2.02 4.22
N ALA A 45 -13.04 2.54 5.33
CA ALA A 45 -12.96 3.97 5.64
C ALA A 45 -11.52 4.44 5.94
N LEU A 46 -10.72 3.62 6.62
CA LEU A 46 -9.31 3.90 6.89
C LEU A 46 -8.47 3.90 5.61
N ASN A 47 -8.72 2.97 4.68
CA ASN A 47 -8.01 2.93 3.40
C ASN A 47 -8.33 4.14 2.53
N ALA A 48 -9.57 4.61 2.51
CA ALA A 48 -9.94 5.82 1.77
C ALA A 48 -9.20 7.06 2.29
N ARG A 49 -9.13 7.24 3.62
CA ARG A 49 -8.38 8.34 4.25
C ARG A 49 -6.88 8.24 4.02
N ASN A 50 -6.33 7.03 4.11
CA ASN A 50 -4.91 6.81 3.82
C ASN A 50 -4.57 7.13 2.36
N ALA A 51 -5.45 6.80 1.41
CA ALA A 51 -5.25 7.13 0.01
C ALA A 51 -5.27 8.66 -0.24
N GLU A 52 -6.18 9.38 0.42
CA GLU A 52 -6.24 10.84 0.37
C GLU A 52 -4.97 11.48 0.97
N LEU A 53 -4.56 11.05 2.16
CA LEU A 53 -3.33 11.53 2.82
C LEU A 53 -2.08 11.20 2.01
N ALA A 54 -2.02 10.03 1.38
CA ALA A 54 -0.91 9.65 0.52
C ALA A 54 -0.81 10.55 -0.72
N ALA A 55 -1.95 10.92 -1.31
CA ALA A 55 -2.00 11.85 -2.44
C ALA A 55 -1.57 13.27 -2.02
N GLU A 56 -1.96 13.71 -0.83
CA GLU A 56 -1.54 15.00 -0.28
C GLU A 56 -0.04 15.04 0.02
N VAL A 57 0.52 13.95 0.58
CA VAL A 57 1.98 13.85 0.79
C VAL A 57 2.73 13.82 -0.54
N ALA A 58 2.21 13.12 -1.55
CA ALA A 58 2.83 13.07 -2.87
C ALA A 58 2.84 14.46 -3.54
N SER A 59 1.74 15.20 -3.49
CA SER A 59 1.67 16.55 -4.06
C SER A 59 2.54 17.56 -3.31
N LEU A 60 2.66 17.45 -1.97
CA LEU A 60 3.58 18.27 -1.19
C LEU A 60 5.05 17.94 -1.47
N ARG A 61 5.37 16.69 -1.82
CA ARG A 61 6.71 16.28 -2.25
C ARG A 61 7.04 16.85 -3.62
N GLU A 62 6.16 16.65 -4.61
CA GLU A 62 6.34 17.21 -5.95
C GLU A 62 6.43 18.74 -5.93
N GLY A 63 5.61 19.42 -5.11
CA GLY A 63 5.66 20.86 -4.95
C GLY A 63 6.98 21.37 -4.37
N ARG A 64 7.60 20.62 -3.45
CA ARG A 64 8.92 20.97 -2.88
C ARG A 64 10.06 20.67 -3.84
N GLU A 65 10.01 19.54 -4.54
CA GLU A 65 10.99 19.19 -5.58
C GLU A 65 10.95 20.19 -6.74
N ALA A 66 9.77 20.62 -7.18
CA ALA A 66 9.62 21.65 -8.21
C ALA A 66 10.23 23.00 -7.79
N ILE A 67 10.09 23.39 -6.52
CA ILE A 67 10.70 24.61 -5.98
C ILE A 67 12.22 24.45 -5.87
N GLU A 68 12.70 23.29 -5.45
CA GLU A 68 14.13 23.00 -5.32
C GLU A 68 14.83 22.97 -6.70
N GLU A 69 14.18 22.39 -7.72
CA GLU A 69 14.66 22.41 -9.10
C GLU A 69 14.76 23.85 -9.62
N ARG A 70 13.72 24.68 -9.38
CA ARG A 70 13.72 26.11 -9.75
C ARG A 70 14.84 26.89 -9.04
N ALA A 71 15.03 26.67 -7.74
CA ALA A 71 16.05 27.36 -6.96
C ALA A 71 17.48 26.96 -7.37
N ARG A 72 17.70 25.68 -7.66
CA ARG A 72 18.99 25.16 -8.15
C ARG A 72 19.27 25.63 -9.57
N HIS A 73 18.28 25.64 -10.45
CA HIS A 73 18.45 25.91 -11.89
C HIS A 73 18.44 27.41 -12.24
N GLU A 74 17.70 28.25 -11.51
CA GLU A 74 17.62 29.69 -11.80
C GLU A 74 18.47 30.57 -10.89
N LEU A 75 18.60 30.17 -9.61
CA LEU A 75 19.27 31.00 -8.60
C LEU A 75 20.64 30.43 -8.20
N ASN A 76 21.07 29.30 -8.78
CA ASN A 76 22.28 28.57 -8.39
C ASN A 76 22.36 28.35 -6.86
N MET A 77 21.22 28.20 -6.20
CA MET A 77 21.17 28.05 -4.75
C MET A 77 21.54 26.61 -4.38
N VAL A 78 22.53 26.47 -3.50
CA VAL A 78 23.02 25.19 -2.99
C VAL A 78 22.69 25.10 -1.50
N ARG A 79 22.27 23.93 -1.02
CA ARG A 79 21.97 23.74 0.41
C ARG A 79 23.27 23.81 1.22
N GLY A 80 23.21 24.35 2.44
CA GLY A 80 24.39 24.44 3.31
C GLY A 80 25.00 23.05 3.57
N GLY A 81 26.24 22.83 3.15
CA GLY A 81 26.96 21.56 3.29
C GLY A 81 26.95 20.64 2.06
N GLU A 82 26.31 21.00 0.96
CA GLU A 82 26.38 20.25 -0.31
C GLU A 82 27.55 20.73 -1.20
N VAL A 83 28.18 19.79 -1.91
CA VAL A 83 29.21 20.07 -2.94
C VAL A 83 28.60 19.85 -4.32
N PHE A 84 28.45 20.92 -5.09
CA PHE A 84 27.86 20.88 -6.44
C PHE A 84 28.92 20.61 -7.51
N PHE A 85 28.74 19.57 -8.32
CA PHE A 85 29.61 19.24 -9.45
C PHE A 85 28.88 19.50 -10.77
N GLN A 86 29.33 20.49 -11.54
CA GLN A 86 28.82 20.74 -12.89
C GLN A 86 29.75 20.09 -13.91
N ILE A 87 29.26 19.05 -14.58
CA ILE A 87 30.00 18.39 -15.65
C ILE A 87 29.74 19.17 -16.95
N VAL A 88 30.68 20.04 -17.33
CA VAL A 88 30.65 20.72 -18.63
C VAL A 88 31.33 19.80 -19.63
N LEU A 89 30.55 19.11 -20.47
CA LEU A 89 31.10 18.37 -21.61
C LEU A 89 31.75 19.38 -22.56
N PRO A 90 33.01 19.18 -23.00
CA PRO A 90 33.64 20.09 -23.93
C PRO A 90 32.80 20.13 -25.21
N LYS A 91 32.36 21.33 -25.58
CA LYS A 91 31.67 21.59 -26.85
C LYS A 91 32.56 21.04 -27.95
N THR A 92 32.16 19.93 -28.56
CA THR A 92 32.78 19.46 -29.79
C THR A 92 32.49 20.53 -30.83
N GLU A 93 33.46 21.43 -31.00
CA GLU A 93 33.47 22.42 -32.06
C GLU A 93 33.38 21.66 -33.39
N SER A 94 32.18 21.68 -33.96
CA SER A 94 31.91 21.92 -35.37
C SER A 94 33.17 21.96 -36.26
N ALA A 95 33.72 20.79 -36.57
CA ALA A 95 34.65 20.60 -37.68
C ALA A 95 33.84 20.39 -38.98
N ALA A 96 32.97 21.35 -39.30
CA ALA A 96 32.24 21.45 -40.56
C ALA A 96 32.62 22.76 -41.25
N ASN A 97 33.91 22.95 -41.55
CA ASN A 97 34.36 23.94 -42.53
C ASN A 97 35.70 23.54 -43.13
N THR A 98 35.64 22.74 -44.20
CA THR A 98 36.71 22.70 -45.19
C THR A 98 36.10 22.92 -46.58
N ASN A 99 35.69 24.17 -46.82
CA ASN A 99 35.57 24.69 -48.18
C ASN A 99 36.89 24.41 -48.94
N ARG A 100 36.84 23.54 -49.95
CA ARG A 100 37.90 23.38 -50.95
C ARG A 100 37.28 23.47 -52.35
N PRO A 101 37.70 24.41 -53.22
CA PRO A 101 37.14 24.52 -54.57
C PRO A 101 37.68 23.42 -55.49
N PRO A 102 36.91 22.99 -56.52
CA PRO A 102 37.37 22.04 -57.52
C PRO A 102 38.34 22.69 -58.51
N LYS A 103 39.32 21.90 -58.97
CA LYS A 103 40.25 22.21 -60.06
C LYS A 103 39.55 22.19 -61.41
#